data_AF-A0A7C1YHK9-F1
#
_entry.id   AF-A0A7C1YHK9-F1
#
_cell.length_a   1.000
_cell.length_b   1.000
_cell.length_c   1.000
_cell.angle_alpha   90.00
_cell.angle_beta   90.00
_cell.angle_gamma   90.00
#
_symmetry.space_group_name_H-M   'P 1'
#
loop_
_entity.id
_entity.type
_entity.pdbx_description
1 polymer ?
#
loop_
_entity_poly.entity_id
_entity_poly.type
_entity_poly.pdbx_seq_one_letter_code
_entity_poly.pdbx_strand_id
1 'polypeptide(L)' 'MPDFKFEDKAGGVIAGVDEAGRGPWAGPVVAGAVVLERDTLPATLRNGLDDSKKLKAARRRELFEVLSN' A
#
# COMPACT_ATOMS: atom_id res chain seq x y z
N MET A 1 2.94 10.05 0.57
CA MET A 1 3.04 10.19 -0.90
C MET A 1 4.23 9.36 -1.38
N PRO A 2 4.01 8.33 -2.20
CA PRO A 2 5.07 7.48 -2.74
C PRO A 2 6.00 8.31 -3.63
N ASP A 3 7.31 8.29 -3.33
CA ASP A 3 8.34 9.05 -4.04
C ASP A 3 9.34 8.17 -4.81
N PHE A 4 9.14 6.85 -4.80
CA PHE A 4 9.86 5.83 -5.56
C PHE A 4 11.40 5.81 -5.43
N LYS A 5 11.96 6.50 -4.44
CA LYS A 5 13.41 6.68 -4.28
C LYS A 5 14.16 5.36 -4.06
N PHE A 6 13.54 4.40 -3.37
CA PHE A 6 14.15 3.12 -3.08
C PHE A 6 14.11 2.20 -4.29
N GLU A 7 13.00 2.24 -5.03
CA GLU A 7 12.75 1.48 -6.24
C GLU A 7 13.71 1.91 -7.36
N ASP A 8 13.92 3.22 -7.52
CA ASP A 8 14.89 3.79 -8.46
C ASP A 8 16.31 3.30 -8.20
N LYS A 9 16.69 3.18 -6.92
CA LYS A 9 18.02 2.74 -6.53
C LYS A 9 18.22 1.23 -6.71
N ALA A 10 17.17 0.44 -6.50
CA ALA A 10 17.24 -1.02 -6.61
C ALA A 10 17.26 -1.49 -8.08
N GLY A 11 16.46 -0.85 -8.94
CA GLY A 11 16.31 -1.24 -10.35
C GLY A 11 15.50 -2.54 -10.54
N GLY A 12 14.85 -2.67 -11.70
CA GLY A 12 13.99 -3.80 -12.00
C GLY A 12 12.58 -3.69 -11.40
N VAL A 13 11.86 -4.82 -11.32
CA VAL A 13 10.51 -4.87 -10.75
C VAL A 13 10.59 -4.99 -9.23
N ILE A 14 10.05 -4.00 -8.52
CA ILE A 14 10.11 -3.92 -7.06
C ILE A 14 8.72 -4.13 -6.46
N ALA A 15 8.63 -5.10 -5.55
CA ALA A 15 7.43 -5.34 -4.75
C ALA A 15 7.63 -4.83 -3.32
N GLY A 16 6.74 -3.95 -2.87
CA GLY A 16 6.60 -3.61 -1.45
C GLY A 16 5.83 -4.71 -0.73
N VAL A 17 6.27 -5.07 0.49
CA VAL A 17 5.64 -6.10 1.32
C VAL A 17 5.27 -5.53 2.68
N ASP A 18 4.13 -5.95 3.22
CA ASP A 18 3.70 -5.57 4.57
C ASP A 18 2.82 -6.66 5.20
N GLU A 19 2.71 -6.61 6.53
CA GLU A 19 1.95 -7.55 7.35
C GLU A 19 1.03 -6.82 8.35
N ALA A 20 -0.13 -7.42 8.62
CA ALA A 20 -1.08 -6.95 9.62
C ALA A 20 -1.52 -8.09 10.52
N GLY A 21 -1.77 -7.78 11.80
CA GLY A 21 -2.30 -8.76 12.76
C GLY A 21 -1.26 -9.47 13.63
N ARG A 22 0.02 -9.06 13.63
CA ARG A 22 1.06 -9.65 14.52
C ARG A 22 0.85 -9.34 16.02
N GLY A 23 0.13 -8.28 16.36
CA GLY A 23 -0.03 -7.79 17.74
C GLY A 23 -1.20 -8.35 18.57
N PRO A 24 -2.40 -8.56 18.00
CA PRO A 24 -3.56 -9.09 18.74
C PRO A 24 -3.37 -10.52 19.25
N TRP A 25 -4.06 -10.88 20.34
CA TRP A 25 -4.07 -12.25 20.90
C TRP A 25 -4.87 -13.26 20.08
N ALA A 26 -5.76 -12.79 19.21
CA ALA A 26 -6.61 -13.62 18.38
C ALA A 26 -6.79 -13.00 16.99
N GLY A 27 -7.00 -13.86 16.00
CA GLY A 27 -7.10 -13.50 14.58
C GLY A 27 -5.84 -13.89 13.80
N PRO A 28 -5.96 -14.01 12.46
CA PRO A 28 -4.83 -14.39 11.62
C PRO A 28 -3.85 -13.22 11.46
N VAL A 29 -2.59 -13.56 11.19
CA VAL A 29 -1.63 -12.64 10.56
C VAL A 29 -1.82 -12.72 9.05
N VAL A 30 -1.94 -11.57 8.40
CA VAL A 30 -2.08 -11.47 6.94
C VAL A 30 -0.88 -10.70 6.40
N ALA A 31 -0.27 -11.19 5.34
CA ALA A 31 0.80 -10.51 4.60
C ALA A 31 0.35 -10.27 3.16
N GLY A 32 0.84 -9.17 2.57
CA GLY A 32 0.58 -8.79 1.19
C GLY A 32 1.84 -8.28 0.49
N ALA A 33 1.86 -8.40 -0.83
CA ALA A 33 2.90 -7.88 -1.70
C ALA A 33 2.27 -7.08 -2.84
N VAL A 34 2.80 -5.90 -3.15
CA VAL A 34 2.29 -5.02 -4.19
C VAL A 34 3.44 -4.47 -5.01
N VAL A 35 3.34 -4.59 -6.34
CA VAL A 35 4.15 -3.84 -7.29
C VAL A 35 3.34 -2.63 -7.74
N LEU A 36 3.87 -1.42 -7.54
CA LEU A 36 3.22 -0.20 -7.98
C LEU A 36 3.77 0.22 -9.35
N GLU A 37 2.92 0.17 -10.37
CA GLU A 37 3.23 0.70 -11.69
C GLU A 37 3.12 2.22 -11.72
N ARG A 38 4.21 2.91 -12.06
CA ARG A 38 4.30 4.37 -11.96
C ARG A 38 3.38 5.11 -12.92
N ASP A 39 3.24 4.57 -14.14
CA ASP A 39 2.53 5.23 -15.23
C ASP A 39 1.02 5.06 -15.12
N THR A 40 0.58 3.97 -14.48
CA THR A 40 -0.83 3.61 -14.32
C THR A 40 -1.35 3.91 -12.91
N LEU A 41 -0.48 4.32 -11.96
CA LEU A 41 -0.89 4.61 -10.59
C LEU A 41 -1.94 5.74 -10.55
N PRO A 42 -3.19 5.44 -10.13
CA PRO A 42 -4.24 6.44 -10.03
C PRO A 42 -3.84 7.61 -9.13
N ALA A 43 -4.20 8.82 -9.53
CA ALA A 43 -3.93 10.04 -8.75
C ALA A 43 -4.50 9.96 -7.32
N THR A 44 -5.61 9.22 -7.14
CA THR A 44 -6.23 8.93 -5.85
C THR A 44 -5.31 8.13 -4.92
N LEU A 45 -4.61 7.12 -5.46
CA LEU A 45 -3.63 6.32 -4.74
C LEU A 45 -2.33 7.11 -4.54
N ARG A 46 -1.84 7.79 -5.57
CA ARG A 46 -0.62 8.61 -5.48
C ARG A 46 -0.72 9.70 -4.40
N ASN A 47 -1.87 10.35 -4.25
CA ASN A 47 -2.07 11.40 -3.24
C ASN A 47 -2.64 10.86 -1.92
N GLY A 48 -3.25 9.68 -1.92
CA GLY A 48 -3.96 9.11 -0.78
C GLY A 48 -3.23 8.00 -0.03
N LEU A 49 -2.19 7.39 -0.62
CA LEU A 49 -1.30 6.44 0.04
C LEU A 49 -0.40 7.19 1.03
N ASP A 50 -0.75 7.08 2.30
CA ASP A 50 0.02 7.52 3.45
C ASP A 50 -0.13 6.48 4.57
N ASP A 51 0.59 6.64 5.68
CA ASP A 51 0.54 5.72 6.83
C ASP A 51 -0.92 5.41 7.19
N SER A 52 -1.30 4.12 7.06
CA SER A 52 -2.67 3.64 7.26
C SER A 52 -3.20 3.91 8.68
N LYS A 53 -2.31 4.21 9.63
CA LYS A 53 -2.64 4.64 10.99
C LYS A 53 -3.18 6.06 11.06
N LYS A 54 -2.90 6.90 10.05
CA LYS A 54 -3.45 8.27 9.91
C LYS A 54 -4.74 8.31 9.09
N LEU A 55 -5.07 7.24 8.38
CA LEU A 55 -6.24 7.16 7.53
C LEU A 55 -7.49 6.69 8.31
N LYS A 56 -8.57 7.48 8.22
CA LYS A 56 -9.90 7.08 8.72
C LYS A 56 -10.37 5.79 8.01
N ALA A 57 -11.15 4.97 8.70
CA ALA A 57 -11.63 3.68 8.18
C ALA A 57 -12.37 3.80 6.83
N ALA A 58 -13.20 4.84 6.66
CA ALA A 58 -13.88 5.12 5.40
C ALA A 58 -12.91 5.36 4.24
N ARG A 59 -11.90 6.21 4.45
CA ARG A 59 -10.89 6.52 3.43
C ARG A 59 -10.06 5.29 3.06
N ARG A 60 -9.77 4.43 4.02
CA ARG A 60 -9.06 3.16 3.78
C ARG A 60 -9.85 2.22 2.88
N ARG A 61 -11.17 2.12 3.08
CA ARG A 61 -12.04 1.33 2.19
C ARG A 61 -12.06 1.91 0.78
N GLU A 62 -12.22 3.21 0.63
CA GLU A 62 -12.18 3.86 -0.70
C GLU A 62 -10.88 3.54 -1.45
N LEU A 63 -9.73 3.65 -0.77
CA LEU A 63 -8.44 3.33 -1.39
C LEU A 63 -8.31 1.83 -1.71
N PHE A 64 -8.87 0.95 -0.87
CA PHE A 64 -8.89 -0.49 -1.12
C PHE A 64 -9.70 -0.87 -2.37
N GLU A 65 -10.85 -0.25 -2.59
CA GLU A 65 -11.65 -0.46 -3.81
C GLU A 65 -10.87 -0.06 -5.07
N VAL A 66 -10.06 1.01 -4.99
CA VAL A 66 -9.20 1.44 -6.10
C VAL A 66 -8.02 0.50 -6.31
N LEU A 67 -7.51 -0.16 -5.27
CA LEU A 67 -6.43 -1.16 -5.38
C LEU A 67 -6.91 -2.51 -5.93
N SER A 68 -8.20 -2.81 -5.83
CA SER A 68 -8.76 -4.13 -6.19
C SER A 68 -9.35 -4.21 -7.60
N ASN A 69 -9.29 -3.11 -8.36
CA ASN A 69 -9.71 -3.01 -9.77
C ASN A 69 -8.49 -2.92 -10.67
#